data_AF-S3BHZ4-F1
#
_entry.id   AF-S3BHZ4-F1
#
_cell.length_a   1.000
_cell.length_b   1.000
_cell.length_c   1.000
_cell.angle_alpha   90.00
_cell.angle_beta   90.00
_cell.angle_gamma   90.00
#
_symmetry.space_group_name_H-M   'P 1'
#
loop_
_entity.id
_entity.type
_entity.pdbx_description
1 polymer ?
#
loop_
_entity_poly.entity_id
_entity_poly.type
_entity_poly.pdbx_seq_one_letter_code
_entity_poly.pdbx_strand_id
1 'polypeptide(L)'
;MNIELIDLSVYELCNYIRENELGEFDMLKILKAYTDDFNLELLKRLDWDISFYLFQEGEIMEAKFTTEDIDNAIKERTNAGIEIPYIMPKTIEKLTPRQIENRKKAKNILFQTEKIINLEALLFPYEFYSVRTFRRLVQSKIKELQPNQKYTPISIRLNDYMEKTDGSDTSTPPPPEPELIDFSEDMDTKTRLAILQELGIFDYLIKTAYPINNANKIASLLSAIIGGEAKTLQTYVNPIISPNTDQRNAPKKIHKEKARQILQKLGYVAKKL
;
A
#
# COMPACT_ATOMS: atom_id res chain seq x y z
N MET A 1 21.24 21.07 -17.50
CA MET A 1 21.47 19.82 -16.75
C MET A 1 20.52 18.79 -17.34
N ASN A 2 21.03 17.92 -18.23
CA ASN A 2 20.25 16.89 -18.91
C ASN A 2 20.12 15.69 -17.96
N ILE A 3 19.12 15.73 -17.08
CA ILE A 3 18.59 14.47 -16.53
C ILE A 3 17.72 13.92 -17.66
N GLU A 4 17.98 12.68 -18.10
CA GLU A 4 17.01 11.96 -18.91
C GLU A 4 15.81 11.71 -17.98
N LEU A 5 14.85 12.64 -17.97
CA LEU A 5 13.63 12.61 -17.15
C LEU A 5 12.83 11.29 -17.32
N ILE A 6 13.17 10.52 -18.36
CA ILE A 6 12.66 9.19 -18.71
C ILE A 6 13.13 8.12 -17.71
N ASP A 7 14.31 8.28 -17.10
CA ASP A 7 14.88 7.31 -16.16
C ASP A 7 14.33 7.45 -14.74
N LEU A 8 13.64 8.55 -14.44
CA LEU A 8 13.01 8.76 -13.14
C LEU A 8 11.87 7.77 -12.94
N SER A 9 11.73 7.23 -11.73
CA SER A 9 10.48 6.59 -11.33
C SER A 9 9.33 7.61 -11.32
N VAL A 10 8.08 7.16 -11.42
CA VAL A 10 6.92 8.07 -11.39
C VAL A 10 6.87 8.87 -10.09
N TYR A 11 7.33 8.29 -8.98
CA TYR A 11 7.43 8.98 -7.70
C TYR A 11 8.43 10.15 -7.75
N GLU A 12 9.64 9.91 -8.28
CA GLU A 12 10.65 10.95 -8.45
C GLU A 12 10.22 12.01 -9.46
N LEU A 13 9.54 11.60 -10.54
CA LEU A 13 8.95 12.52 -11.51
C LEU A 13 7.92 13.45 -10.86
N CYS A 14 7.03 12.91 -10.02
CA CYS A 14 6.05 13.71 -9.29
C CYS A 14 6.72 14.68 -8.31
N ASN A 15 7.75 14.27 -7.58
CA ASN A 15 8.53 15.16 -6.72
C ASN A 15 9.21 16.27 -7.53
N TYR A 16 9.82 15.93 -8.66
CA TYR A 16 10.44 16.90 -9.56
C TYR A 16 9.41 17.94 -10.04
N ILE A 17 8.23 17.51 -10.47
CA ILE A 17 7.14 18.40 -10.91
C ILE A 17 6.63 19.27 -9.75
N ARG A 18 6.51 18.70 -8.55
CA ARG A 18 6.07 19.40 -7.33
C ARG A 18 7.02 20.51 -6.94
N GLU A 19 8.32 20.24 -6.96
CA GLU A 19 9.37 21.14 -6.44
C GLU A 19 9.82 22.22 -7.44
N ASN A 20 9.67 22.00 -8.75
CA ASN A 20 10.27 22.86 -9.78
C ASN A 20 9.29 23.76 -10.54
N GLU A 21 8.04 23.88 -10.08
CA GLU A 21 7.02 24.81 -10.65
C GLU A 21 6.92 24.76 -12.18
N LEU A 22 6.94 23.56 -12.76
CA LEU A 22 6.99 23.39 -14.21
C LEU A 22 5.73 23.98 -14.89
N GLY A 23 5.93 24.65 -16.02
CA GLY A 23 4.83 25.10 -16.87
C GLY A 23 4.18 23.95 -17.64
N GLU A 24 2.96 24.16 -18.13
CA GLU A 24 2.24 23.14 -18.93
C GLU A 24 3.01 22.71 -20.18
N PHE A 25 3.78 23.62 -20.79
CA PHE A 25 4.61 23.32 -21.95
C PHE A 25 5.73 22.33 -21.62
N ASP A 26 6.38 22.48 -20.47
CA ASP A 26 7.44 21.59 -20.01
C ASP A 26 6.85 20.24 -19.59
N MET A 27 5.72 20.26 -18.88
CA MET A 27 4.94 19.07 -18.57
C MET A 27 4.54 18.28 -19.83
N LEU A 28 4.19 18.95 -20.93
CA LEU A 28 3.85 18.29 -22.19
C LEU A 28 5.06 17.60 -22.83
N LYS A 29 6.24 18.23 -22.80
CA LYS A 29 7.48 17.63 -23.29
C LYS A 29 7.85 16.39 -22.47
N ILE A 30 7.74 16.50 -21.15
CA ILE A 30 7.94 15.40 -20.22
C ILE A 30 6.97 14.27 -20.53
N LEU A 31 5.68 14.58 -20.63
CA LEU A 31 4.65 13.58 -20.91
C LEU A 31 4.94 12.82 -22.20
N LYS A 32 5.29 13.55 -23.27
CA LYS A 32 5.64 12.96 -24.57
C LYS A 32 6.82 12.01 -24.47
N ALA A 33 7.89 12.41 -23.77
CA ALA A 33 9.10 11.61 -23.61
C ALA A 33 8.85 10.39 -22.71
N TYR A 34 8.18 10.58 -21.58
CA TYR A 34 7.96 9.57 -20.54
C TYR A 34 6.96 8.48 -20.95
N THR A 35 6.10 8.76 -21.93
CA THR A 35 5.08 7.82 -22.41
C THR A 35 5.33 7.32 -23.82
N ASP A 36 6.56 7.43 -24.32
CA ASP A 36 6.93 6.99 -25.67
C ASP A 36 5.95 7.51 -26.74
N ASP A 37 5.94 8.85 -26.91
CA ASP A 37 5.07 9.58 -27.82
C ASP A 37 3.56 9.36 -27.58
N PHE A 38 3.14 9.53 -26.31
CA PHE A 38 1.74 9.43 -25.89
C PHE A 38 1.14 8.04 -26.08
N ASN A 39 1.91 6.98 -25.87
CA ASN A 39 1.40 5.62 -25.83
C ASN A 39 0.25 5.51 -24.81
N LEU A 40 -0.91 5.07 -25.29
CA LEU A 40 -2.15 5.04 -24.50
C LEU A 40 -2.07 4.14 -23.26
N GLU A 41 -1.37 3.01 -23.34
CA GLU A 41 -1.23 2.10 -22.21
C GLU A 41 -0.35 2.73 -21.13
N LEU A 42 0.77 3.34 -21.53
CA LEU A 42 1.67 4.05 -20.62
C LEU A 42 0.97 5.26 -19.98
N LEU A 43 0.18 6.03 -20.74
CA LEU A 43 -0.62 7.13 -20.19
C LEU A 43 -1.59 6.67 -19.09
N LYS A 44 -2.28 5.53 -19.29
CA LYS A 44 -3.22 4.97 -18.31
C LYS A 44 -2.51 4.50 -17.04
N ARG A 45 -1.32 3.92 -17.16
CA ARG A 45 -0.48 3.52 -16.02
C ARG A 45 0.03 4.75 -15.28
N LEU A 46 0.50 5.75 -16.01
CA LEU A 46 0.96 7.01 -15.45
C LEU A 46 -0.13 7.75 -14.66
N ASP A 47 -1.38 7.84 -15.16
CA ASP A 47 -2.48 8.46 -14.37
C ASP A 47 -2.72 7.74 -13.04
N TRP A 48 -2.62 6.41 -13.03
CA TRP A 48 -2.78 5.61 -11.82
C TRP A 48 -1.65 5.86 -10.83
N ASP A 49 -0.40 5.82 -11.28
CA ASP A 49 0.76 6.02 -10.41
C ASP A 49 0.81 7.46 -9.86
N ILE A 50 0.45 8.47 -10.65
CA ILE A 50 0.28 9.85 -10.15
C ILE A 50 -0.86 9.91 -9.12
N SER A 51 -1.96 9.18 -9.33
CA SER A 51 -3.04 9.12 -8.34
C SER A 51 -2.58 8.52 -7.03
N PHE A 52 -1.75 7.49 -7.08
CA PHE A 52 -1.21 6.82 -5.91
C PHE A 52 -0.23 7.72 -5.16
N TYR A 53 0.65 8.41 -5.88
CA TYR A 53 1.52 9.45 -5.32
C TYR A 53 0.71 10.52 -4.55
N LEU A 54 -0.32 11.09 -5.18
CA LEU A 54 -1.16 12.12 -4.57
C LEU A 54 -1.89 11.63 -3.31
N PHE A 55 -2.24 10.35 -3.27
CA PHE A 55 -2.84 9.74 -2.08
C PHE A 55 -1.82 9.62 -0.95
N GLN A 56 -0.67 8.98 -1.19
CA GLN A 56 0.34 8.75 -0.15
C GLN A 56 0.93 10.05 0.39
N GLU A 57 1.35 10.95 -0.50
CA GLU A 57 1.93 12.23 -0.10
C GLU A 57 0.87 13.14 0.51
N GLY A 58 -0.38 13.03 0.07
CA GLY A 58 -1.52 13.69 0.71
C GLY A 58 -1.64 13.29 2.18
N GLU A 59 -1.68 11.99 2.48
CA GLU A 59 -1.75 11.49 3.86
C GLU A 59 -0.54 11.95 4.71
N ILE A 60 0.67 11.92 4.13
CA ILE A 60 1.88 12.39 4.82
C ILE A 60 1.81 13.89 5.11
N MET A 61 1.30 14.69 4.17
CA MET A 61 1.12 16.13 4.36
C MET A 61 0.05 16.43 5.41
N GLU A 62 -1.09 15.75 5.36
CA GLU A 62 -2.17 15.91 6.34
C GLU A 62 -1.70 15.59 7.76
N ALA A 63 -0.87 14.55 7.93
CA ALA A 63 -0.31 14.16 9.22
C ALA A 63 0.61 15.23 9.85
N LYS A 64 1.05 16.25 9.11
CA LYS A 64 1.84 17.37 9.64
C LYS A 64 0.98 18.38 10.42
N PHE A 65 -0.34 18.34 10.26
CA PHE A 65 -1.26 19.28 10.86
C PHE A 65 -2.02 18.64 12.02
N THR A 66 -2.19 19.41 13.09
CA THR A 66 -2.97 19.03 14.25
C THR A 66 -4.44 19.41 14.07
N THR A 67 -5.29 18.92 14.97
CA THR A 67 -6.70 19.36 15.03
C THR A 67 -6.81 20.86 15.31
N GLU A 68 -5.87 21.43 16.07
CA GLU A 68 -5.85 22.86 16.36
C GLU A 68 -5.56 23.70 15.09
N ASP A 69 -4.65 23.22 14.24
CA ASP A 69 -4.35 23.88 12.96
C ASP A 69 -5.58 23.91 12.04
N ILE A 70 -6.35 22.82 12.02
CA ILE A 70 -7.61 22.72 11.27
C ILE A 70 -8.62 23.74 11.81
N ASP A 71 -8.84 23.75 13.13
CA ASP A 71 -9.79 24.67 13.77
C ASP A 71 -9.41 26.13 13.53
N ASN A 72 -8.12 26.46 13.58
CA ASN A 72 -7.61 27.79 13.32
C ASN A 72 -7.84 28.18 11.85
N ALA A 73 -7.53 27.32 10.89
CA ALA A 73 -7.78 27.57 9.47
C ALA A 73 -9.28 27.77 9.16
N ILE A 74 -10.17 27.05 9.86
CA ILE A 74 -11.62 27.23 9.76
C ILE A 74 -12.03 28.60 10.32
N LYS A 75 -11.53 28.98 11.50
CA LYS A 75 -11.84 30.28 12.12
C LYS A 75 -11.37 31.43 11.25
N GLU A 76 -10.15 31.36 10.71
CA GLU A 76 -9.60 32.38 9.82
C GLU A 76 -10.48 32.59 8.58
N ARG A 77 -10.86 31.52 7.89
CA ARG A 77 -11.78 31.61 6.73
C ARG A 77 -13.15 32.14 7.12
N THR A 78 -13.70 31.70 8.25
CA THR A 78 -15.01 32.16 8.74
C THR A 78 -14.98 33.66 9.03
N ASN A 79 -13.93 34.13 9.69
CA ASN A 79 -13.73 35.55 9.98
C ASN A 79 -13.53 36.39 8.71
N ALA A 80 -12.91 35.80 7.67
CA ALA A 80 -12.75 36.42 6.37
C ALA A 80 -14.01 36.33 5.47
N GLY A 81 -15.07 35.65 5.90
CA GLY A 81 -16.27 35.42 5.09
C GLY A 81 -16.04 34.51 3.87
N ILE A 82 -15.01 33.66 3.91
CA ILE A 82 -14.64 32.73 2.84
C ILE A 82 -15.27 31.36 3.13
N GLU A 83 -15.82 30.70 2.11
CA GLU A 83 -16.40 29.37 2.27
C GLU A 83 -15.35 28.32 2.67
N ILE A 84 -15.70 27.48 3.64
CA ILE A 84 -14.87 26.35 4.05
C ILE A 84 -14.90 25.31 2.92
N PRO A 85 -13.74 24.81 2.46
CA PRO A 85 -13.71 23.85 1.37
C PRO A 85 -14.20 22.49 1.87
N TYR A 86 -15.31 22.01 1.30
CA TYR A 86 -15.89 20.71 1.63
C TYR A 86 -15.86 19.77 0.42
N ILE A 87 -15.59 18.49 0.67
CA ILE A 87 -15.85 17.38 -0.24
C ILE A 87 -17.31 16.99 -0.03
N MET A 88 -18.20 17.37 -0.95
CA MET A 88 -19.58 16.90 -0.88
C MET A 88 -19.65 15.41 -1.23
N PRO A 89 -20.18 14.53 -0.35
CA PRO A 89 -20.67 13.25 -0.81
C PRO A 89 -21.78 13.53 -1.85
N LYS A 90 -21.75 12.86 -3.01
CA LYS A 90 -22.69 13.07 -4.12
C LYS A 90 -24.12 13.35 -3.60
N THR A 91 -24.74 14.42 -4.10
CA THR A 91 -26.14 14.77 -3.79
C THR A 91 -27.06 13.57 -4.10
N ILE A 92 -28.09 13.38 -3.29
CA ILE A 92 -29.00 12.21 -3.36
C ILE A 92 -29.59 12.03 -4.77
N GLU A 93 -29.81 13.13 -5.47
CA GLU A 93 -30.33 13.19 -6.85
C GLU A 93 -29.43 12.49 -7.89
N LYS A 94 -28.13 12.33 -7.60
CA LYS A 94 -27.15 11.69 -8.49
C LYS A 94 -26.82 10.24 -8.09
N LEU A 95 -27.56 9.67 -7.14
CA LEU A 95 -27.35 8.31 -6.67
C LEU A 95 -28.18 7.29 -7.46
N THR A 96 -27.63 6.10 -7.65
CA THR A 96 -28.41 4.97 -8.15
C THR A 96 -29.38 4.46 -7.08
N PRO A 97 -30.48 3.77 -7.46
CA PRO A 97 -31.42 3.18 -6.50
C PRO A 97 -30.73 2.30 -5.43
N ARG A 98 -29.71 1.54 -5.82
CA ARG A 98 -28.88 0.70 -4.93
C ARG A 98 -28.07 1.54 -3.94
N GLN A 99 -27.52 2.67 -4.37
CA GLN A 99 -26.78 3.59 -3.48
C GLN A 99 -27.71 4.31 -2.49
N ILE A 100 -28.95 4.61 -2.90
CA ILE A 100 -29.99 5.15 -2.01
C ILE A 100 -30.36 4.10 -0.95
N GLU A 101 -30.52 2.84 -1.35
CA GLU A 101 -30.84 1.75 -0.44
C GLU A 101 -29.70 1.48 0.56
N ASN A 102 -28.45 1.45 0.09
CA ASN A 102 -27.27 1.31 0.94
C ASN A 102 -27.14 2.48 1.93
N ARG A 103 -27.39 3.72 1.51
CA ARG A 103 -27.44 4.88 2.42
C ARG A 103 -28.57 4.78 3.44
N LYS A 104 -29.73 4.23 3.07
CA LYS A 104 -30.83 3.98 4.00
C LYS A 104 -30.49 2.88 5.01
N LYS A 105 -29.77 1.83 4.60
CA LYS A 105 -29.28 0.76 5.50
C LYS A 105 -28.20 1.28 6.45
N ALA A 106 -27.33 2.19 5.97
CA ALA A 106 -26.29 2.84 6.77
C ALA A 106 -26.80 3.88 7.77
N LYS A 107 -28.08 4.31 7.71
CA LYS A 107 -28.66 5.30 8.65
C LYS A 107 -28.58 4.92 10.13
N ASN A 108 -28.39 3.63 10.46
CA ASN A 108 -28.19 3.17 11.84
C ASN A 108 -26.73 3.28 12.33
N ILE A 109 -25.79 3.68 11.47
CA ILE A 109 -24.41 3.98 11.81
C ILE A 109 -24.29 5.51 11.70
N LEU A 110 -23.92 6.16 12.79
CA LEU A 110 -23.94 7.61 13.03
C LEU A 110 -23.12 8.49 12.04
N PHE A 111 -22.61 7.94 10.95
CA PHE A 111 -21.67 8.62 10.06
C PHE A 111 -22.23 8.67 8.63
N GLN A 112 -22.07 9.84 7.98
CA GLN A 112 -22.21 10.11 6.53
C GLN A 112 -23.48 10.81 6.01
N THR A 113 -23.91 11.89 6.67
CA THR A 113 -24.59 13.02 5.98
C THR A 113 -23.87 14.35 6.13
N GLU A 114 -22.81 14.41 6.92
CA GLU A 114 -22.07 15.64 7.18
C GLU A 114 -21.06 15.93 6.08
N LYS A 115 -20.86 17.22 5.79
CA LYS A 115 -19.87 17.67 4.81
C LYS A 115 -18.47 17.31 5.32
N ILE A 116 -17.68 16.60 4.52
CA ILE A 116 -16.29 16.27 4.86
C ILE A 116 -15.42 17.46 4.47
N ILE A 117 -14.57 17.95 5.36
CA ILE A 117 -13.66 19.05 5.06
C ILE A 117 -12.60 18.57 4.06
N ASN A 118 -12.33 19.35 3.02
CA ASN A 118 -11.21 19.11 2.13
C ASN A 118 -9.94 19.68 2.78
N LEU A 119 -9.17 18.82 3.45
CA LEU A 119 -7.99 19.21 4.21
C LEU A 119 -6.91 19.84 3.33
N GLU A 120 -6.66 19.28 2.15
CA GLU A 120 -5.70 19.87 1.20
C GLU A 120 -6.08 21.29 0.80
N ALA A 121 -7.32 21.51 0.39
CA ALA A 121 -7.77 22.86 0.01
C ALA A 121 -7.81 23.83 1.21
N LEU A 122 -7.97 23.31 2.42
CA LEU A 122 -7.99 24.11 3.64
C LEU A 122 -6.58 24.53 4.05
N LEU A 123 -5.64 23.58 4.12
CA LEU A 123 -4.35 23.73 4.82
C LEU A 123 -3.17 23.91 3.87
N PHE A 124 -3.16 23.21 2.74
CA PHE A 124 -2.02 23.18 1.80
C PHE A 124 -2.47 23.23 0.33
N PRO A 125 -3.26 24.25 -0.08
CA PRO A 125 -3.97 24.26 -1.36
C PRO A 125 -3.07 24.26 -2.61
N TYR A 126 -1.80 24.63 -2.47
CA TYR A 126 -0.85 24.73 -3.58
C TYR A 126 0.18 23.60 -3.62
N GLU A 127 0.29 22.81 -2.56
CA GLU A 127 1.35 21.81 -2.39
C GLU A 127 1.40 20.82 -3.56
N PHE A 128 0.25 20.32 -3.97
CA PHE A 128 0.13 19.32 -5.04
C PHE A 128 -0.38 19.92 -6.36
N TYR A 129 -0.45 21.25 -6.46
CA TYR A 129 -1.07 21.93 -7.60
C TYR A 129 -0.43 21.54 -8.93
N SER A 130 0.91 21.57 -9.01
CA SER A 130 1.67 21.23 -10.22
C SER A 130 1.45 19.76 -10.61
N VAL A 131 1.44 18.85 -9.64
CA VAL A 131 1.19 17.41 -9.88
C VAL A 131 -0.25 17.15 -10.32
N ARG A 132 -1.23 17.85 -9.74
CA ARG A 132 -2.64 17.78 -10.19
C ARG A 132 -2.82 18.34 -11.59
N THR A 133 -2.05 19.37 -11.96
CA THR A 133 -2.03 19.93 -13.31
C THR A 133 -1.45 18.94 -14.31
N PHE A 134 -0.31 18.32 -13.97
CA PHE A 134 0.27 17.25 -14.77
C PHE A 134 -0.69 16.08 -14.97
N ARG A 135 -1.37 15.63 -13.90
CA ARG A 135 -2.38 14.57 -14.00
C ARG A 135 -3.53 14.95 -14.93
N ARG A 136 -4.03 16.18 -14.86
CA ARG A 136 -5.09 16.68 -15.76
C ARG A 136 -4.63 16.66 -17.22
N LEU A 137 -3.37 16.99 -17.49
CA LEU A 137 -2.77 16.90 -18.82
C LEU A 137 -2.77 15.45 -19.34
N VAL A 138 -2.34 14.49 -18.51
CA VAL A 138 -2.37 13.05 -18.82
C VAL A 138 -3.79 12.61 -19.16
N GLN A 139 -4.76 12.93 -18.31
CA GLN A 139 -6.17 12.57 -18.52
C GLN A 139 -6.75 13.20 -19.79
N SER A 140 -6.40 14.45 -20.10
CA SER A 140 -6.82 15.10 -21.34
C SER A 140 -6.28 14.35 -22.55
N LYS A 141 -5.00 13.94 -22.53
CA LYS A 141 -4.40 13.16 -23.63
C LYS A 141 -5.06 11.80 -23.80
N ILE A 142 -5.37 11.11 -22.70
CA ILE A 142 -6.13 9.84 -22.76
C ILE A 142 -7.50 10.07 -23.42
N LYS A 143 -8.20 11.15 -23.04
CA LYS A 143 -9.50 11.49 -23.60
C LYS A 143 -9.43 11.85 -25.09
N GLU A 144 -8.39 12.55 -25.53
CA GLU A 144 -8.14 12.84 -26.95
C GLU A 144 -7.92 11.56 -27.76
N LEU A 145 -7.18 10.59 -27.22
CA LEU A 145 -6.92 9.30 -27.87
C LEU A 145 -8.12 8.35 -27.80
N GLN A 146 -9.07 8.59 -26.88
CA GLN A 146 -10.27 7.78 -26.69
C GLN A 146 -11.55 8.63 -26.55
N PRO A 147 -11.94 9.41 -27.58
CA PRO A 147 -13.01 10.41 -27.47
C PRO A 147 -14.39 9.82 -27.16
N ASN A 148 -14.62 8.55 -27.53
CA ASN A 148 -15.91 7.87 -27.38
C ASN A 148 -15.94 6.86 -26.22
N GLN A 149 -14.89 6.79 -25.40
CA GLN A 149 -14.86 5.92 -24.23
C GLN A 149 -14.80 6.80 -22.98
N LYS A 150 -15.76 6.61 -22.06
CA LYS A 150 -15.70 7.28 -20.76
C LYS A 150 -14.50 6.72 -19.99
N TYR A 151 -13.38 7.43 -20.03
CA TYR A 151 -12.22 7.09 -19.22
C TYR A 151 -12.59 7.28 -17.74
N THR A 152 -12.69 6.17 -17.02
CA THR A 152 -12.67 6.18 -15.57
C THR A 152 -11.23 5.97 -15.13
N PRO A 153 -10.60 6.96 -14.47
CA PRO A 153 -9.31 6.78 -13.81
C PRO A 153 -9.32 5.48 -13.04
N ILE A 154 -8.24 4.70 -13.13
CA ILE A 154 -8.16 3.42 -12.42
C ILE A 154 -8.34 3.68 -10.91
N SER A 155 -8.03 4.90 -10.40
CA SER A 155 -8.26 5.34 -9.01
C SER A 155 -9.72 5.21 -8.54
N ILE A 156 -10.68 5.25 -9.47
CA ILE A 156 -12.10 4.97 -9.17
C ILE A 156 -12.32 3.45 -8.96
N ARG A 157 -11.55 2.60 -9.62
CA ARG A 157 -11.61 1.15 -9.46
C ARG A 157 -11.04 0.66 -8.14
N LEU A 158 -10.30 1.44 -7.36
CA LEU A 158 -9.93 1.04 -6.00
C LEU A 158 -11.18 0.80 -5.16
N ASN A 159 -12.19 1.68 -5.30
CA ASN A 159 -13.50 1.46 -4.72
C ASN A 159 -14.25 0.30 -5.40
N ASP A 160 -14.07 0.03 -6.69
CA ASP A 160 -14.67 -1.16 -7.34
C ASP A 160 -14.00 -2.48 -6.89
N TYR A 161 -12.71 -2.46 -6.52
CA TYR A 161 -11.97 -3.59 -5.95
C TYR A 161 -12.32 -3.78 -4.47
N MET A 162 -12.67 -2.70 -3.75
CA MET A 162 -13.25 -2.76 -2.40
C MET A 162 -14.75 -3.11 -2.41
N GLU A 163 -15.53 -2.69 -3.42
CA GLU A 163 -16.96 -3.06 -3.56
C GLU A 163 -17.12 -4.52 -4.01
N LYS A 164 -16.10 -5.12 -4.63
CA LYS A 164 -16.08 -6.55 -4.96
C LYS A 164 -16.03 -7.47 -3.74
N THR A 165 -15.71 -6.97 -2.54
CA THR A 165 -15.81 -7.77 -1.32
C THR A 165 -17.21 -7.77 -0.70
N ASP A 166 -18.08 -6.82 -1.08
CA ASP A 166 -19.32 -6.56 -0.32
C ASP A 166 -20.62 -6.69 -1.16
N GLY A 167 -20.56 -7.13 -2.43
CA GLY A 167 -21.69 -6.90 -3.33
C GLY A 167 -21.99 -7.85 -4.50
N SER A 168 -21.55 -9.11 -4.52
CA SER A 168 -22.05 -10.11 -5.49
C SER A 168 -22.92 -11.18 -4.84
N ASP A 169 -24.23 -10.89 -4.73
CA ASP A 169 -25.28 -11.91 -4.92
C ASP A 169 -25.35 -12.26 -6.41
N THR A 170 -24.32 -12.96 -6.88
CA THR A 170 -24.48 -14.00 -7.88
C THR A 170 -24.07 -15.24 -7.14
N SER A 171 -25.01 -16.15 -6.88
CA SER A 171 -24.80 -17.46 -6.28
C SER A 171 -23.92 -18.34 -7.18
N THR A 172 -22.66 -17.95 -7.28
CA THR A 172 -21.54 -18.87 -7.45
C THR A 172 -21.14 -19.18 -6.02
N PRO A 173 -21.06 -20.46 -5.59
CA PRO A 173 -20.57 -20.76 -4.25
C PRO A 173 -19.23 -20.03 -4.09
N PRO A 174 -18.98 -19.36 -2.95
CA PRO A 174 -17.68 -18.76 -2.71
C PRO A 174 -16.62 -19.81 -3.05
N PRO A 175 -15.53 -19.46 -3.77
CA PRO A 175 -14.41 -20.39 -3.88
C PRO A 175 -14.14 -20.88 -2.46
N PRO A 176 -14.11 -22.21 -2.24
CA PRO A 176 -14.08 -22.75 -0.89
C PRO A 176 -13.00 -22.00 -0.12
N GLU A 177 -13.37 -21.44 1.04
CA GLU A 177 -12.37 -20.87 1.94
C GLU A 177 -11.21 -21.87 1.98
N PRO A 178 -9.97 -21.44 1.66
CA PRO A 178 -8.86 -22.38 1.64
C PRO A 178 -8.87 -23.07 2.99
N GLU A 179 -8.95 -24.41 2.95
CA GLU A 179 -9.09 -25.20 4.16
C GLU A 179 -8.05 -24.73 5.17
N LEU A 180 -8.49 -24.43 6.39
CA LEU A 180 -7.57 -24.09 7.47
C LEU A 180 -6.74 -25.34 7.75
N ILE A 181 -5.52 -25.38 7.22
CA ILE A 181 -4.60 -26.48 7.47
C ILE A 181 -3.90 -26.22 8.79
N ASP A 182 -4.23 -27.02 9.80
CA ASP A 182 -3.51 -27.01 11.07
C ASP A 182 -2.21 -27.83 10.95
N PHE A 183 -1.08 -27.18 11.18
CA PHE A 183 0.25 -27.81 11.22
C PHE A 183 0.83 -27.88 12.64
N SER A 184 0.04 -27.54 13.67
CA SER A 184 0.50 -27.45 15.05
C SER A 184 0.82 -28.83 15.66
N GLU A 185 0.12 -29.89 15.22
CA GLU A 185 0.34 -31.26 15.67
C GLU A 185 1.72 -31.80 15.25
N ASP A 186 2.43 -32.43 16.19
CA ASP A 186 3.73 -33.09 15.99
C ASP A 186 4.83 -32.23 15.34
N MET A 187 4.75 -30.90 15.54
CA MET A 187 5.75 -29.98 15.01
C MET A 187 6.88 -29.72 16.00
N ASP A 188 8.01 -30.38 15.76
CA ASP A 188 9.22 -30.23 16.57
C ASP A 188 9.89 -28.85 16.37
N THR A 189 10.67 -28.44 17.38
CA THR A 189 11.33 -27.13 17.40
C THR A 189 12.27 -26.90 16.20
N LYS A 190 13.00 -27.92 15.75
CA LYS A 190 13.94 -27.78 14.62
C LYS A 190 13.19 -27.56 13.30
N THR A 191 12.01 -28.18 13.15
CA THR A 191 11.12 -27.93 12.01
C THR A 191 10.55 -26.51 12.04
N ARG A 192 10.11 -25.99 13.20
CA ARG A 192 9.67 -24.59 13.33
C ARG A 192 10.77 -23.60 12.93
N LEU A 193 11.99 -23.83 13.40
CA LEU A 193 13.14 -23.00 13.05
C LEU A 193 13.51 -23.11 11.56
N ALA A 194 13.38 -24.29 10.97
CA ALA A 194 13.57 -24.47 9.53
C ALA A 194 12.54 -23.71 8.70
N ILE A 195 11.27 -23.64 9.12
CA ILE A 195 10.25 -22.80 8.48
C ILE A 195 10.68 -21.33 8.50
N LEU A 196 11.08 -20.82 9.66
CA LEU A 196 11.54 -19.44 9.79
C LEU A 196 12.79 -19.16 8.92
N GLN A 197 13.67 -20.16 8.78
CA GLN A 197 14.85 -20.05 7.91
C GLN A 197 14.46 -19.98 6.43
N GLU A 198 13.57 -20.86 5.97
CA GLU A 198 13.10 -20.87 4.56
C GLU A 198 12.27 -19.60 4.23
N LEU A 199 11.61 -19.00 5.22
CA LEU A 199 10.92 -17.71 5.09
C LEU A 199 11.86 -16.49 5.09
N GLY A 200 13.18 -16.67 5.30
CA GLY A 200 14.16 -15.58 5.33
C GLY A 200 14.16 -14.75 6.63
N ILE A 201 13.45 -15.19 7.67
CA ILE A 201 13.34 -14.45 8.94
C ILE A 201 14.69 -14.39 9.65
N PHE A 202 15.48 -15.46 9.60
CA PHE A 202 16.85 -15.44 10.15
C PHE A 202 17.76 -14.45 9.44
N ASP A 203 17.69 -14.36 8.11
CA ASP A 203 18.47 -13.38 7.35
C ASP A 203 18.12 -11.95 7.77
N TYR A 204 16.84 -11.64 7.90
CA TYR A 204 16.36 -10.36 8.41
C TYR A 204 16.87 -10.08 9.84
N LEU A 205 16.71 -11.03 10.76
CA LEU A 205 17.10 -10.86 12.16
C LEU A 205 18.61 -10.66 12.34
N ILE A 206 19.43 -11.35 11.55
CA ILE A 206 20.89 -11.28 11.62
C ILE A 206 21.42 -10.01 10.95
N LYS A 207 20.90 -9.65 9.78
CA LYS A 207 21.46 -8.58 8.94
C LYS A 207 20.85 -7.20 9.21
N THR A 208 19.57 -7.16 9.57
CA THR A 208 18.78 -5.92 9.56
C THR A 208 18.29 -5.51 10.96
N ALA A 209 17.95 -6.47 11.83
CA ALA A 209 17.31 -6.18 13.11
C ALA A 209 18.30 -5.80 14.24
N TYR A 210 18.95 -4.64 14.14
CA TYR A 210 19.73 -4.09 15.26
C TYR A 210 18.80 -3.51 16.36
N PRO A 211 19.05 -3.72 17.66
CA PRO A 211 20.18 -4.43 18.29
C PRO A 211 19.89 -5.90 18.62
N ILE A 212 18.90 -6.52 17.97
CA ILE A 212 18.43 -7.91 18.21
C ILE A 212 19.37 -8.94 17.59
N ASN A 213 20.17 -8.57 16.59
CA ASN A 213 21.06 -9.40 15.75
C ASN A 213 22.14 -10.28 16.44
N ASN A 214 22.02 -10.61 17.71
CA ASN A 214 22.81 -11.64 18.38
C ASN A 214 21.95 -12.85 18.78
N ALA A 215 22.59 -14.01 18.91
CA ALA A 215 21.92 -15.28 19.15
C ALA A 215 21.02 -15.30 20.40
N ASN A 216 21.41 -14.60 21.47
CA ASN A 216 20.65 -14.60 22.72
C ASN A 216 19.34 -13.85 22.57
N LYS A 217 19.40 -12.65 21.98
CA LYS A 217 18.21 -11.83 21.75
C LYS A 217 17.29 -12.45 20.70
N ILE A 218 17.86 -13.07 19.66
CA ILE A 218 17.09 -13.86 18.68
C ILE A 218 16.39 -15.03 19.39
N ALA A 219 17.09 -15.78 20.24
CA ALA A 219 16.48 -16.89 20.99
C ALA A 219 15.38 -16.43 21.95
N SER A 220 15.56 -15.30 22.64
CA SER A 220 14.51 -14.69 23.47
C SER A 220 13.29 -14.28 22.64
N LEU A 221 13.48 -13.64 21.49
CA LEU A 221 12.38 -13.28 20.60
C LEU A 221 11.64 -14.53 20.10
N LEU A 222 12.38 -15.54 19.63
CA LEU A 222 11.79 -16.78 19.14
C LEU A 222 11.05 -17.54 20.25
N SER A 223 11.50 -17.47 21.51
CA SER A 223 10.77 -18.08 22.64
C SER A 223 9.37 -17.53 22.82
N ALA A 224 9.17 -16.24 22.52
CA ALA A 224 7.86 -15.60 22.56
C ALA A 224 6.98 -15.98 21.34
N ILE A 225 7.60 -16.25 20.18
CA ILE A 225 6.88 -16.51 18.93
C ILE A 225 6.50 -17.98 18.77
N ILE A 226 7.48 -18.89 18.90
CA ILE A 226 7.30 -20.33 18.64
C ILE A 226 7.13 -21.16 19.91
N GLY A 227 7.22 -20.52 21.09
CA GLY A 227 7.20 -21.16 22.40
C GLY A 227 8.52 -21.87 22.75
N GLY A 228 8.60 -22.35 23.99
CA GLY A 228 9.76 -23.06 24.53
C GLY A 228 10.77 -22.16 25.25
N GLU A 229 11.68 -22.77 26.00
CA GLU A 229 12.65 -22.03 26.81
C GLU A 229 13.72 -21.34 25.95
N ALA A 230 13.99 -20.06 26.20
CA ALA A 230 14.98 -19.28 25.46
C ALA A 230 16.38 -19.91 25.49
N LYS A 231 16.80 -20.49 26.62
CA LYS A 231 18.09 -21.20 26.73
C LYS A 231 18.16 -22.40 25.78
N THR A 232 17.06 -23.14 25.66
CA THR A 232 16.96 -24.29 24.77
C THR A 232 16.96 -23.82 23.30
N LEU A 233 16.21 -22.77 22.97
CA LEU A 233 16.22 -22.16 21.62
C LEU A 233 17.58 -21.63 21.22
N GLN A 234 18.33 -21.03 22.13
CA GLN A 234 19.68 -20.55 21.88
C GLN A 234 20.59 -21.67 21.37
N THR A 235 20.47 -22.89 21.90
CA THR A 235 21.27 -24.03 21.42
C THR A 235 20.95 -24.45 19.99
N TYR A 236 19.73 -24.15 19.49
CA TYR A 236 19.33 -24.39 18.10
C TYR A 236 19.67 -23.20 17.18
N VAL A 237 19.61 -21.97 17.70
CA VAL A 237 19.86 -20.72 16.97
C VAL A 237 21.36 -20.53 16.68
N ASN A 238 22.24 -20.84 17.64
CA ASN A 238 23.69 -20.71 17.48
C ASN A 238 24.23 -21.35 16.18
N PRO A 239 23.94 -22.64 15.88
CA PRO A 239 24.42 -23.27 14.65
C PRO A 239 23.79 -22.73 13.37
N ILE A 240 22.65 -22.04 13.44
CA ILE A 240 22.02 -21.37 12.28
C ILE A 240 22.76 -20.07 11.95
N ILE A 241 23.17 -19.31 12.97
CA ILE A 241 23.84 -18.02 12.81
C ILE A 241 25.34 -18.20 12.51
N SER A 242 25.99 -19.19 13.12
CA SER A 242 27.44 -19.39 13.02
C SER A 242 27.80 -20.83 12.61
N PRO A 243 28.41 -21.01 11.43
CA PRO A 243 28.83 -22.34 10.96
C PRO A 243 29.99 -22.93 11.79
N ASN A 244 30.70 -22.11 12.56
CA ASN A 244 31.84 -22.53 13.39
C ASN A 244 31.44 -23.11 14.77
N THR A 245 30.14 -23.24 15.03
CA THR A 245 29.61 -23.79 16.30
C THR A 245 29.16 -25.24 16.14
N ASP A 246 28.91 -25.91 17.26
CA ASP A 246 28.44 -27.31 17.28
C ASP A 246 27.11 -27.46 16.54
N GLN A 247 27.15 -28.19 15.42
CA GLN A 247 26.03 -28.40 14.52
C GLN A 247 25.05 -29.50 14.96
N ARG A 248 25.27 -30.18 16.10
CA ARG A 248 24.39 -31.27 16.57
C ARG A 248 22.92 -30.86 16.66
N ASN A 249 22.67 -29.60 17.01
CA ASN A 249 21.33 -29.05 17.18
C ASN A 249 20.79 -28.34 15.94
N ALA A 250 21.58 -28.17 14.87
CA ALA A 250 21.09 -27.54 13.65
C ALA A 250 19.88 -28.29 13.04
N PRO A 251 18.94 -27.58 12.38
CA PRO A 251 17.95 -28.22 11.53
C PRO A 251 18.61 -29.05 10.42
N LYS A 252 18.48 -30.38 10.53
CA LYS A 252 18.90 -31.38 9.55
C LYS A 252 18.02 -31.36 8.29
N LYS A 253 18.48 -32.07 7.25
CA LYS A 253 17.77 -32.22 5.97
C LYS A 253 16.29 -32.59 6.14
N ILE A 254 15.97 -33.51 7.04
CA ILE A 254 14.58 -33.94 7.29
C ILE A 254 13.68 -32.80 7.77
N HIS A 255 14.19 -31.90 8.64
CA HIS A 255 13.42 -30.76 9.15
C HIS A 255 13.20 -29.70 8.06
N LYS A 256 14.22 -29.45 7.25
CA LYS A 256 14.12 -28.52 6.10
C LYS A 256 13.16 -29.03 5.05
N GLU A 257 13.17 -30.32 4.77
CA GLU A 257 12.24 -30.95 3.82
C GLU A 257 10.80 -30.85 4.32
N LYS A 258 10.55 -31.16 5.61
CA LYS A 258 9.23 -31.00 6.23
C LYS A 258 8.77 -29.53 6.18
N ALA A 259 9.66 -28.58 6.47
CA ALA A 259 9.35 -27.15 6.37
C ALA A 259 8.94 -26.74 4.95
N ARG A 260 9.65 -27.20 3.91
CA ARG A 260 9.28 -26.92 2.52
C ARG A 260 7.96 -27.53 2.12
N GLN A 261 7.66 -28.76 2.55
CA GLN A 261 6.37 -29.39 2.29
C GLN A 261 5.22 -28.60 2.90
N ILE A 262 5.38 -28.10 4.14
CA ILE A 262 4.39 -27.23 4.80
C ILE A 262 4.19 -25.94 4.00
N LEU A 263 5.29 -25.27 3.65
CA LEU A 263 5.26 -24.01 2.89
C LEU A 263 4.62 -24.21 1.50
N GLN A 264 4.93 -25.31 0.80
CA GLN A 264 4.32 -25.67 -0.48
C GLN A 264 2.81 -25.92 -0.36
N LYS A 265 2.36 -26.60 0.70
CA LYS A 265 0.93 -26.79 0.99
C LYS A 265 0.19 -25.47 1.19
N LEU A 266 0.89 -24.45 1.69
CA LEU A 266 0.39 -23.07 1.83
C LEU A 266 0.54 -22.23 0.56
N GLY A 267 0.99 -22.81 -0.56
CA GLY A 267 1.20 -22.09 -1.81
C GLY A 267 2.46 -21.21 -1.86
N TYR A 268 3.36 -21.33 -0.88
CA TYR A 268 4.62 -20.61 -0.88
C TYR A 268 5.58 -21.22 -1.91
N VAL A 269 5.83 -20.47 -2.97
CA VAL A 269 6.88 -20.80 -3.95
C VAL A 269 8.13 -20.02 -3.56
N ALA A 270 9.13 -20.73 -3.04
CA ALA A 270 10.42 -20.11 -2.72
C ALA A 270 10.96 -19.43 -3.98
N LYS A 271 11.10 -18.10 -3.95
CA LYS A 271 11.96 -17.41 -4.94
C LYS A 271 13.36 -17.99 -4.73
N LYS A 272 13.94 -18.57 -5.77
CA LYS A 272 15.39 -18.77 -5.81
C LYS A 272 16.02 -17.40 -5.57
N LEU A 273 16.62 -17.22 -4.40
CA LEU A 273 17.62 -16.19 -4.16
C LEU A 273 18.84 -16.47 -5.04
#